data_AF-A0A7Y3KVB2-F1
#
_entry.id   AF-A0A7Y3KVB2-F1
#
_cell.length_a   1.000
_cell.length_b   1.000
_cell.length_c   1.000
_cell.angle_alpha   90.00
_cell.angle_beta   90.00
_cell.angle_gamma   90.00
#
_symmetry.space_group_name_H-M   'P 1'
#
loop_
_entity.id
_entity.type
_entity.pdbx_description
1 polymer ?
#
loop_
_entity_poly.entity_id
_entity_poly.type
_entity_poly.pdbx_seq_one_letter_code
_entity_poly.pdbx_strand_id
1 'polypeptide(L)'
;RETWGPMGYIAYSKLCTHLGCPVGLYEQQLQLLVCPCHQSMFNVTNGAIPNFGPAPRPLPQLPLYIDAQGYIRAQRDYGQPVGPGFWERP
;
A
#
# COMPACT_ATOMS: atom_id res chain seq x y z
N ARG A 1 -10.12 -3.54 8.08
CA ARG A 1 -10.12 -2.98 6.71
C ARG A 1 -10.99 -3.81 5.76
N GLU A 2 -11.96 -4.58 6.27
CA GLU A 2 -12.68 -5.58 5.48
C GLU A 2 -13.54 -4.97 4.37
N THR A 3 -14.03 -3.74 4.57
CA THR A 3 -14.84 -3.00 3.58
C THR A 3 -14.02 -2.22 2.56
N TRP A 4 -12.69 -2.24 2.63
CA TRP A 4 -11.80 -1.41 1.78
C TRP A 4 -11.32 -2.13 0.52
N GLY A 5 -11.65 -3.42 0.38
CA GLY A 5 -11.25 -4.27 -0.73
C GLY A 5 -12.45 -4.88 -1.47
N PRO A 6 -13.31 -4.06 -2.11
CA PRO A 6 -14.51 -4.57 -2.77
C PRO A 6 -14.14 -5.54 -3.88
N MET A 7 -14.80 -6.70 -3.91
CA MET A 7 -14.55 -7.76 -4.89
C MET A 7 -13.07 -8.21 -4.97
N GLY A 8 -12.30 -8.03 -3.90
CA GLY A 8 -10.87 -8.37 -3.87
C GLY A 8 -9.94 -7.33 -4.49
N TYR A 9 -10.44 -6.21 -5.01
CA TYR A 9 -9.60 -5.11 -5.48
C TYR A 9 -8.99 -4.35 -4.29
N ILE A 10 -7.68 -4.21 -4.29
CA ILE A 10 -6.94 -3.48 -3.25
C ILE A 10 -6.04 -2.43 -3.88
N ALA A 11 -5.89 -1.29 -3.21
CA ALA A 11 -4.99 -0.22 -3.63
C ALA A 11 -4.12 0.22 -2.46
N TYR A 12 -2.81 0.33 -2.72
CA TYR A 12 -1.83 0.86 -1.78
C TYR A 12 -1.10 2.04 -2.42
N SER A 13 -0.59 2.96 -1.60
CA SER A 13 0.33 3.99 -2.10
C SER A 13 1.61 3.35 -2.64
N LYS A 14 2.10 3.88 -3.75
CA LYS A 14 3.41 3.51 -4.29
C LYS A 14 4.58 4.22 -3.61
N LEU A 15 4.36 5.17 -2.69
CA LEU A 15 5.46 5.81 -1.98
C LEU A 15 5.98 4.90 -0.87
N CYS A 16 7.19 4.37 -1.05
CA CYS A 16 7.84 3.52 -0.07
C CYS A 16 7.96 4.23 1.28
N THR A 17 7.61 3.54 2.35
CA THR A 17 7.61 4.10 3.71
C THR A 17 9.00 4.21 4.34
N HIS A 18 10.03 3.73 3.64
CA HIS A 18 11.44 3.98 3.98
C HIS A 18 11.83 5.43 3.60
N LEU A 19 12.21 5.64 2.34
CA LEU A 19 12.73 6.92 1.83
C LEU A 19 11.97 7.44 0.59
N GLY A 20 10.73 6.98 0.37
CA GLY A 20 9.81 7.60 -0.59
C GLY A 20 9.95 7.17 -2.05
N CYS A 21 10.89 6.27 -2.38
CA CYS A 21 10.99 5.72 -3.72
C CYS A 21 9.65 5.11 -4.20
N PRO A 22 9.34 5.18 -5.51
CA PRO A 22 8.17 4.53 -6.08
C PRO A 22 8.33 3.01 -6.05
N VAL A 23 7.49 2.35 -5.27
CA VAL A 23 7.27 0.91 -5.27
C VAL A 23 6.57 0.56 -6.58
N GLY A 24 7.30 -0.11 -7.48
CA GLY A 24 6.87 -0.32 -8.86
C GLY A 24 7.01 -1.76 -9.35
N LEU A 25 7.73 -2.62 -8.64
CA LEU A 25 7.91 -4.02 -9.01
C LEU A 25 6.86 -4.88 -8.28
N TYR A 26 6.38 -5.94 -8.95
CA TYR A 26 5.46 -6.90 -8.37
C TYR A 26 5.99 -8.31 -8.60
N GLU A 27 6.19 -9.05 -7.52
CA GLU A 27 6.49 -10.47 -7.55
C GLU A 27 5.17 -11.24 -7.42
N GLN A 28 4.82 -12.01 -8.44
CA GLN A 28 3.48 -12.58 -8.59
C GLN A 28 3.27 -13.83 -7.74
N GLN A 29 4.28 -14.68 -7.57
CA GLN A 29 4.14 -15.96 -6.90
C GLN A 29 3.87 -15.80 -5.40
N LEU A 30 4.56 -14.85 -4.77
CA LEU A 30 4.47 -14.51 -3.36
C LEU A 30 3.57 -13.30 -3.11
N GLN A 31 3.07 -12.67 -4.18
CA GLN A 31 2.17 -11.50 -4.14
C GLN A 31 2.80 -10.33 -3.36
N LEU A 32 4.05 -10.01 -3.70
CA LEU A 32 4.82 -8.97 -3.04
C LEU A 32 4.97 -7.74 -3.95
N LEU A 33 4.66 -6.57 -3.42
CA LEU A 33 5.14 -5.32 -4.00
C LEU A 33 6.59 -5.09 -3.56
N VAL A 34 7.47 -4.74 -4.49
CA VAL A 34 8.90 -4.59 -4.23
C VAL A 34 9.36 -3.18 -4.57
N CYS A 35 10.01 -2.54 -3.60
CA CYS A 35 10.68 -1.25 -3.77
C CYS A 35 12.05 -1.46 -4.44
N PRO A 36 12.33 -0.89 -5.62
CA PRO A 36 13.58 -1.15 -6.34
C PRO A 36 14.82 -0.54 -5.66
N CYS A 37 14.66 0.48 -4.80
CA CYS A 37 15.80 1.22 -4.25
C CYS A 37 16.58 0.43 -3.19
N HIS A 38 15.86 -0.16 -2.23
CA HIS A 38 16.47 -0.86 -1.08
C HIS A 38 15.75 -2.18 -0.78
N GLN A 39 15.01 -2.68 -1.78
CA GLN A 39 14.43 -4.02 -1.78
C GLN A 39 13.43 -4.29 -0.65
N SER A 40 12.79 -3.26 -0.09
CA SER A 40 11.65 -3.48 0.80
C SER A 40 10.54 -4.21 0.05
N MET A 41 10.07 -5.31 0.62
CA MET A 41 9.04 -6.16 0.05
C MET A 41 7.79 -6.07 0.93
N PHE A 42 6.63 -5.89 0.33
CA PHE A 42 5.36 -5.64 1.02
C PHE A 42 4.32 -6.67 0.59
N ASN A 43 3.75 -7.40 1.55
CA ASN A 43 2.76 -8.43 1.26
C ASN A 43 1.38 -7.82 0.97
N VAL A 44 0.92 -7.87 -0.28
CA VAL A 44 -0.31 -7.19 -0.69
C VAL A 44 -1.57 -7.82 -0.10
N THR A 45 -1.56 -9.13 0.15
CA THR A 45 -2.71 -9.85 0.70
C THR A 45 -2.83 -9.67 2.22
N ASN A 46 -1.73 -9.32 2.86
CA ASN A 46 -1.68 -9.00 4.29
C ASN A 46 -1.39 -7.51 4.55
N GLY A 47 -2.25 -6.64 4.00
CA GLY A 47 -2.28 -5.21 4.36
C GLY A 47 -1.04 -4.40 3.97
N ALA A 48 -0.22 -4.90 3.04
CA ALA A 48 1.08 -4.36 2.64
C ALA A 48 2.08 -4.25 3.79
N ILE A 49 2.02 -5.16 4.77
CA ILE A 49 3.03 -5.25 5.82
C ILE A 49 4.39 -5.60 5.20
N PRO A 50 5.47 -4.89 5.53
CA PRO A 50 6.79 -5.21 5.02
C PRO A 50 7.25 -6.56 5.59
N ASN A 51 7.67 -7.48 4.74
CA ASN A 51 8.23 -8.78 5.14
C ASN A 51 9.75 -8.85 4.99
N PHE A 52 10.35 -7.89 4.27
CA PHE A 52 11.79 -7.77 4.08
C PHE A 52 12.20 -6.31 3.81
N GLY A 53 13.49 -6.03 4.01
CA GLY A 53 14.12 -4.73 3.73
C GLY A 53 13.86 -3.66 4.80
N PRO A 54 14.33 -2.43 4.58
CA PRO A 54 14.40 -1.40 5.64
C PRO A 54 13.11 -0.60 5.87
N ALA A 55 12.03 -0.85 5.12
CA ALA A 55 10.79 -0.11 5.30
C ALA A 55 10.17 -0.42 6.68
N PRO A 56 9.98 0.60 7.55
CA PRO A 56 9.63 0.35 8.95
C PRO A 56 8.13 0.08 9.16
N ARG A 57 7.30 0.23 8.12
CA ARG A 57 5.84 0.24 8.26
C ARG A 57 5.12 -0.12 6.97
N PRO A 58 3.84 -0.53 7.03
CA PRO A 58 3.06 -0.89 5.86
C PRO A 58 2.85 0.27 4.88
N LEU A 59 2.67 -0.06 3.60
CA LEU A 59 2.17 0.92 2.62
C LEU A 59 0.74 1.32 3.00
N PRO A 60 0.39 2.61 3.01
CA PRO A 60 -0.99 3.03 3.26
C PRO A 60 -1.95 2.49 2.21
N GLN A 61 -3.03 1.86 2.67
CA GLN A 61 -4.11 1.36 1.83
C GLN A 61 -5.13 2.47 1.56
N LEU A 62 -5.54 2.63 0.31
CA LEU A 62 -6.63 3.52 -0.08
C LEU A 62 -7.95 2.76 0.03
N PRO A 63 -8.95 3.24 0.81
CA PRO A 63 -10.26 2.60 0.89
C PRO A 63 -11.00 2.70 -0.45
N LEU A 64 -11.39 1.57 -1.05
CA LEU A 64 -12.08 1.54 -2.35
C LEU A 64 -13.55 1.12 -2.22
N TYR A 65 -14.41 1.60 -3.11
CA TYR A 65 -15.76 1.07 -3.34
C TYR A 65 -16.07 0.98 -4.84
N ILE A 66 -17.11 0.23 -5.19
CA ILE A 66 -17.68 0.20 -6.55
C ILE A 66 -18.95 1.06 -6.52
N ASP A 67 -19.04 2.06 -7.39
CA ASP A 67 -20.23 2.90 -7.50
C ASP A 67 -21.38 2.19 -8.25
N ALA A 68 -22.56 2.83 -8.31
CA ALA A 68 -23.74 2.25 -8.96
C ALA A 68 -23.56 2.03 -10.48
N GLN A 69 -22.57 2.68 -11.09
CA GLN A 69 -22.22 2.55 -12.50
C GLN A 69 -21.12 1.49 -12.74
N GLY A 70 -20.59 0.88 -11.67
CA GLY A 70 -19.56 -0.15 -11.74
C GLY A 70 -18.11 0.37 -11.72
N TYR A 71 -17.88 1.66 -11.47
CA TYR A 71 -16.53 2.22 -11.41
C TYR A 71 -15.91 2.06 -10.02
N ILE A 72 -14.59 1.79 -9.99
CA ILE A 72 -13.79 1.82 -8.76
C ILE A 72 -13.55 3.28 -8.36
N ARG A 73 -13.90 3.63 -7.13
CA ARG A 73 -13.67 4.96 -6.54
C ARG A 73 -13.05 4.85 -5.15
N ALA A 74 -12.34 5.90 -4.74
CA ALA A 74 -11.88 6.04 -3.37
C ALA A 74 -13.06 6.44 -2.47
N GLN A 75 -13.27 5.74 -1.35
CA GLN A 75 -14.29 6.12 -0.37
C GLN A 75 -13.94 7.44 0.33
N ARG A 76 -12.63 7.64 0.57
CA ARG A 76 -12.02 8.78 1.25
C ARG A 76 -10.49 8.73 1.08
N ASP A 77 -9.80 9.73 1.61
CA ASP A 77 -8.35 9.77 1.68
C ASP A 77 -7.74 8.67 2.57
N TYR A 78 -6.42 8.52 2.49
CA TYR A 78 -5.64 7.63 3.34
C TYR A 78 -5.89 7.89 4.82
N GLY A 79 -6.06 6.83 5.61
CA GLY A 79 -6.19 6.94 7.07
C GLY A 79 -4.88 7.20 7.83
N GLN A 80 -3.76 7.38 7.12
CA GLN A 80 -2.44 7.63 7.70
C GLN A 80 -1.54 8.36 6.69
N PRO A 81 -0.48 9.07 7.15
CA PRO A 81 0.45 9.73 6.24
C PRO A 81 1.14 8.78 5.27
N VAL A 82 1.32 9.27 4.04
CA VAL A 82 1.95 8.54 2.93
C VAL A 82 3.46 8.79 2.88
N GLY A 83 4.23 7.79 2.47
CA GLY A 83 5.68 7.91 2.27
C GLY A 83 6.51 7.74 3.56
N PRO A 84 7.71 8.34 3.63
CA PRO A 84 8.59 8.26 4.80
C PRO A 84 7.95 8.74 6.11
N GLY A 85 8.57 8.35 7.23
CA GLY A 85 8.27 8.95 8.54
C GLY A 85 8.79 10.39 8.64
N PHE A 86 8.23 11.13 9.58
CA PHE A 86 8.68 12.45 10.01
C PHE A 86 8.44 12.56 11.52
N TRP A 87 9.03 13.56 12.17
CA TRP A 87 9.09 13.65 13.63
C TRP A 87 7.71 13.72 14.30
N GLU A 88 6.78 14.49 13.73
CA GLU A 88 5.42 14.68 14.26
C GLU A 88 4.42 13.62 13.76
N ARG A 89 4.90 12.53 13.15
CA ARG A 89 4.00 11.49 12.65
C ARG A 89 3.34 10.79 13.85
N PRO A 90 2.00 10.71 13.89
CA PRO A 90 1.28 10.05 14.97
C PRO A 90 1.51 8.53 15.01
#